data_AF-A0A0N1BHE4-F1
#
_entry.id   AF-A0A0N1BHE4-F1
#
_cell.length_a   1.000
_cell.length_b   1.000
_cell.length_c   1.000
_cell.angle_alpha   90.00
_cell.angle_beta   90.00
_cell.angle_gamma   90.00
#
_symmetry.space_group_name_H-M   'P 1'
#
loop_
_entity.id
_entity.type
_entity.pdbx_description
1 polymer ?
#
loop_
_entity_poly.entity_id
_entity_poly.type
_entity_poly.pdbx_seq_one_letter_code
_entity_poly.pdbx_strand_id
1 'polypeptide(L)'
;MIAFLSVGQSIAESLETAAPDIKERLNGYLADHWQCGCSPATLATVFALQDTITCDPKAREGRSGGTGLQDMLDFVNTLGAGQEGNGSRVTIVSGRSCIRMRAPYIMGVREGGEATKPRLLWFNKENTAREPPDSEFAFDLEQPLSGTLVSIAFTLDPAFLRKQVEKEDGSDRP
;
A
#
# COMPACT_ATOMS: atom_id res chain seq x y z
N MET A 1 -15.54 8.82 5.65
CA MET A 1 -14.60 8.70 4.52
C MET A 1 -13.61 9.84 4.62
N ILE A 2 -12.32 9.54 4.51
CA ILE A 2 -11.22 10.52 4.52
C ILE A 2 -10.55 10.46 3.15
N ALA A 3 -10.17 11.60 2.58
CA ALA A 3 -9.46 11.64 1.30
C ALA A 3 -8.33 12.67 1.33
N PHE A 4 -7.21 12.31 0.70
CA PHE A 4 -6.03 13.15 0.52
C PHE A 4 -5.75 13.27 -0.97
N LEU A 5 -5.67 14.51 -1.46
CA LEU A 5 -5.32 14.79 -2.84
C LEU A 5 -3.99 15.53 -2.88
N SER A 6 -3.03 14.97 -3.60
CA SER A 6 -1.79 15.63 -3.98
C SER A 6 -1.81 15.89 -5.48
N VAL A 7 -1.65 17.14 -5.88
CA VAL A 7 -1.67 17.56 -7.29
C VAL A 7 -0.22 17.64 -7.78
N GLY A 8 0.03 17.18 -9.01
CA GLY A 8 1.37 17.19 -9.62
C GLY A 8 1.74 15.82 -10.13
N GLN A 9 2.91 15.32 -9.72
CA GLN A 9 3.42 14.02 -10.14
C GLN A 9 2.62 12.87 -9.51
N SER A 10 2.35 11.85 -10.32
CA SER A 10 1.90 10.53 -9.88
C SER A 10 3.02 9.79 -9.15
N ILE A 11 2.65 8.71 -8.45
CA ILE A 11 3.59 7.81 -7.77
C ILE A 11 4.55 7.20 -8.78
N ALA A 12 4.06 6.78 -9.95
CA ALA A 12 4.88 6.21 -11.01
C ALA A 12 5.92 7.22 -11.53
N GLU A 13 5.54 8.48 -11.75
CA GLU A 13 6.47 9.54 -12.18
C GLU A 13 7.49 9.87 -11.09
N SER A 14 7.09 9.82 -9.81
CA SER A 14 8.01 10.09 -8.70
C SER A 14 9.19 9.11 -8.65
N LEU A 15 8.98 7.86 -9.10
CA LEU A 15 10.02 6.83 -9.16
C LEU A 15 11.12 7.13 -10.19
N GLU A 16 10.91 8.07 -11.13
CA GLU A 16 11.96 8.51 -12.05
C GLU A 16 13.14 9.15 -11.31
N THR A 17 12.92 9.66 -10.10
CA THR A 17 13.96 10.24 -9.24
C THR A 17 14.58 9.24 -8.26
N ALA A 18 14.12 7.98 -8.26
CA ALA A 18 14.59 6.97 -7.33
C ALA A 18 16.08 6.61 -7.54
N ALA A 19 16.67 6.04 -6.49
CA ALA A 19 18.05 5.55 -6.51
C ALA A 19 18.25 4.43 -7.56
N PRO A 20 19.47 4.25 -8.10
CA PRO A 20 19.74 3.30 -9.19
C PRO A 20 19.32 1.84 -8.88
N ASP A 21 19.50 1.39 -7.65
CA ASP A 21 19.11 0.03 -7.22
C ASP A 21 17.58 -0.16 -7.19
N ILE A 22 16.82 0.88 -6.83
CA ILE A 22 15.36 0.84 -6.88
C ILE A 22 14.90 0.78 -8.33
N LYS A 23 15.54 1.57 -9.21
CA LYS A 23 15.25 1.56 -10.65
C LYS A 23 15.56 0.21 -11.29
N GLU A 24 16.69 -0.41 -10.93
CA GLU A 24 17.05 -1.74 -11.42
C GLU A 24 15.99 -2.79 -11.01
N ARG A 25 15.59 -2.79 -9.74
CA ARG A 25 14.52 -3.70 -9.24
C ARG A 25 13.18 -3.43 -9.92
N LEU A 26 12.81 -2.16 -10.09
CA LEU A 26 11.59 -1.77 -10.79
C LEU A 26 11.62 -2.26 -12.25
N ASN A 27 12.73 -2.05 -12.96
CA ASN A 27 12.87 -2.47 -14.34
C ASN A 27 12.79 -3.99 -14.49
N GLY A 28 13.38 -4.75 -13.55
CA GLY A 28 13.22 -6.20 -13.49
C GLY A 28 11.75 -6.60 -13.34
N TYR A 29 11.04 -6.01 -12.38
CA TYR A 29 9.61 -6.26 -12.18
C TYR A 29 8.77 -5.89 -13.41
N LEU A 30 9.04 -4.76 -14.05
CA LEU A 30 8.34 -4.36 -15.28
C LEU A 30 8.61 -5.32 -16.45
N ALA A 31 9.86 -5.80 -16.58
CA ALA A 31 10.24 -6.74 -17.62
C ALA A 31 9.57 -8.11 -17.43
N ASP A 32 9.42 -8.58 -16.19
CA ASP A 32 8.76 -9.85 -15.89
C ASP A 32 7.24 -9.80 -16.19
N HIS A 33 6.63 -8.62 -16.12
CA HIS A 33 5.16 -8.46 -16.17
C HIS A 33 4.64 -7.67 -17.38
N TRP A 34 5.44 -7.50 -18.43
CA TRP A 34 5.06 -6.64 -19.57
C TRP A 34 3.78 -7.07 -20.32
N GLN A 35 3.35 -8.33 -20.20
CA GLN A 35 2.12 -8.86 -20.85
C GLN A 35 0.94 -9.06 -19.90
N CYS A 36 1.02 -8.65 -18.64
CA CYS A 36 -0.02 -8.97 -17.65
C CYS A 36 -1.33 -8.17 -17.80
N GLY A 37 -1.39 -7.23 -18.77
CA GLY A 37 -2.56 -6.39 -19.01
C GLY A 37 -2.61 -5.10 -18.17
N CYS A 38 -1.65 -4.89 -17.27
CA CYS A 38 -1.47 -3.60 -16.56
C CYS A 38 -0.41 -2.74 -17.26
N SER A 39 -0.64 -1.42 -17.32
CA SER A 39 0.38 -0.50 -17.81
C SER A 39 1.62 -0.47 -16.90
N PRO A 40 2.79 -0.07 -17.44
CA PRO A 40 3.98 0.14 -16.63
C PRO A 40 3.77 1.11 -15.46
N ALA A 41 2.87 2.09 -15.60
CA ALA A 41 2.57 3.04 -14.53
C ALA A 41 1.83 2.37 -13.35
N THR A 42 0.88 1.47 -13.64
CA THR A 42 0.16 0.71 -12.62
C THR A 42 1.09 -0.26 -11.91
N LEU A 43 1.94 -0.97 -12.66
CA LEU A 43 2.96 -1.86 -12.09
C LEU A 43 3.97 -1.08 -11.23
N ALA A 44 4.46 0.06 -11.71
CA ALA A 44 5.33 0.93 -10.93
C ALA A 44 4.66 1.46 -9.65
N THR A 45 3.36 1.76 -9.72
CA THR A 45 2.59 2.18 -8.55
C THR A 45 2.51 1.05 -7.53
N VAL A 46 2.19 -0.18 -7.93
CA VAL A 46 2.19 -1.37 -7.03
C VAL A 46 3.57 -1.57 -6.40
N PHE A 47 4.63 -1.47 -7.20
CA PHE A 47 6.00 -1.57 -6.72
C PHE A 47 6.35 -0.48 -5.69
N ALA A 48 5.84 0.74 -5.87
CA ALA A 48 6.09 1.83 -4.92
C ALA A 48 5.43 1.65 -3.55
N LEU A 49 4.38 0.82 -3.44
CA LEU A 49 3.66 0.63 -2.17
C LEU A 49 4.35 -0.33 -1.20
N GLN A 50 5.44 -0.98 -1.63
CA GLN A 50 6.19 -1.89 -0.79
C GLN A 50 6.99 -1.10 0.26
N ASP A 51 7.15 -1.68 1.46
CA ASP A 51 8.02 -1.07 2.48
C ASP A 51 9.43 -0.83 1.89
N THR A 52 10.10 0.23 2.37
CA THR A 52 11.48 0.63 1.99
C THR A 52 11.65 1.22 0.59
N ILE A 53 10.59 1.26 -0.23
CA ILE A 53 10.63 1.99 -1.49
C ILE A 53 10.43 3.47 -1.21
N THR A 54 11.49 4.26 -1.42
CA THR A 54 11.48 5.70 -1.22
C THR A 54 12.35 6.40 -2.26
N CYS A 55 11.90 7.58 -2.71
CA CYS A 55 12.67 8.47 -3.56
C CYS A 55 13.42 9.56 -2.76
N ASP A 56 13.22 9.65 -1.44
CA ASP A 56 13.90 10.61 -0.58
C ASP A 56 15.30 10.08 -0.17
N PRO A 57 16.39 10.73 -0.62
CA PRO A 57 17.75 10.32 -0.28
C PRO A 57 18.01 10.34 1.23
N LYS A 58 17.46 11.33 1.97
CA LYS A 58 17.66 11.45 3.42
C LYS A 58 16.98 10.32 4.17
N ALA A 59 15.75 9.99 3.78
CA ALA A 59 14.99 8.90 4.38
C ALA A 59 15.65 7.54 4.10
N ARG A 60 16.29 7.41 2.92
CA ARG A 60 17.07 6.22 2.55
C ARG A 60 18.35 6.08 3.37
N GLU A 61 19.15 7.15 3.50
CA GLU A 61 20.36 7.15 4.33
C GLU A 61 20.07 6.81 5.79
N GLY A 62 18.96 7.34 6.33
CA GLY A 62 18.49 7.06 7.69
C GLY A 62 17.80 5.70 7.87
N ARG A 63 17.64 4.89 6.81
CA ARG A 63 16.86 3.63 6.81
C ARG A 63 15.46 3.78 7.41
N SER A 64 14.85 4.96 7.27
CA SER A 64 13.58 5.33 7.87
C SER A 64 12.50 5.65 6.83
N GLY A 65 12.84 5.59 5.54
CA GLY A 65 11.93 5.90 4.44
C GLY A 65 11.06 4.73 3.99
N GLY A 66 9.86 5.06 3.50
CA GLY A 66 9.04 4.12 2.74
C GLY A 66 8.19 3.14 3.57
N THR A 67 7.94 3.40 4.86
CA THR A 67 7.04 2.54 5.67
C THR A 67 5.68 3.17 5.97
N GLY A 68 5.57 4.50 5.86
CA GLY A 68 4.41 5.24 6.36
C GLY A 68 3.07 4.87 5.72
N LEU A 69 3.07 4.43 4.46
CA LEU A 69 1.84 3.94 3.83
C LEU A 69 1.36 2.64 4.46
N GLN A 70 2.26 1.68 4.70
CA GLN A 70 1.88 0.42 5.33
C GLN A 70 1.47 0.63 6.80
N ASP A 71 2.11 1.56 7.52
CA ASP A 71 1.69 1.96 8.86
C ASP A 71 0.28 2.54 8.88
N MET A 72 -0.04 3.39 7.90
CA MET A 72 -1.36 3.94 7.69
C MET A 72 -2.40 2.84 7.39
N LEU A 73 -2.05 1.86 6.56
CA LEU A 73 -2.93 0.74 6.22
C LEU A 73 -3.21 -0.16 7.42
N ASP A 74 -2.18 -0.48 8.21
CA ASP A 74 -2.30 -1.23 9.45
C ASP A 74 -3.22 -0.51 10.45
N PHE A 75 -3.05 0.81 10.59
CA PHE A 75 -3.91 1.64 11.43
C PHE A 75 -5.37 1.61 10.96
N VAL A 76 -5.61 1.85 9.66
CA VAL A 76 -6.95 1.84 9.07
C VAL A 76 -7.61 0.48 9.21
N ASN A 77 -6.87 -0.61 9.02
CA ASN A 77 -7.39 -1.97 9.20
C ASN A 77 -7.77 -2.24 10.67
N THR A 78 -6.92 -1.82 11.61
CA THR A 78 -7.17 -1.94 13.06
C THR A 78 -8.45 -1.22 13.47
N LEU A 79 -8.70 -0.01 12.95
CA LEU A 79 -9.92 0.75 13.25
C LEU A 79 -11.19 0.11 12.72
N GLY A 80 -11.12 -0.63 11.60
CA GLY A 80 -12.29 -1.22 10.94
C GLY A 80 -12.55 -2.70 11.26
N ALA A 81 -11.74 -3.33 12.12
CA ALA A 81 -11.77 -4.77 12.40
C ALA A 81 -13.01 -5.26 13.18
N GLY A 82 -13.95 -4.37 13.53
CA GLY A 82 -15.12 -4.69 14.38
C GLY A 82 -16.39 -5.14 13.65
N GLN A 83 -16.48 -5.01 12.32
CA GLN A 83 -17.72 -5.29 11.58
C GLN A 83 -17.54 -6.39 10.52
N GLU A 84 -18.26 -7.50 10.67
CA GLU A 84 -18.39 -8.51 9.62
C GLU A 84 -19.00 -7.88 8.36
N GLY A 85 -18.32 -8.00 7.21
CA GLY A 85 -18.81 -7.54 5.91
C GLY A 85 -18.55 -6.07 5.55
N ASN A 86 -18.06 -5.24 6.49
CA ASN A 86 -17.80 -3.81 6.26
C ASN A 86 -16.37 -3.40 6.64
N GLY A 87 -15.40 -4.24 6.23
CA GLY A 87 -13.98 -4.02 6.47
C GLY A 87 -13.45 -2.75 5.81
N SER A 88 -12.32 -2.27 6.33
CA SER A 88 -11.67 -1.06 5.82
C SER A 88 -11.32 -1.17 4.34
N ARG A 89 -11.36 -0.03 3.65
CA ARG A 89 -11.06 0.10 2.23
C ARG A 89 -10.17 1.30 2.03
N VAL A 90 -9.10 1.12 1.29
CA VAL A 90 -8.26 2.20 0.79
C VAL A 90 -8.23 2.12 -0.72
N THR A 91 -8.39 3.25 -1.40
CA THR A 91 -8.20 3.34 -2.84
C THR A 91 -7.19 4.41 -3.14
N ILE A 92 -6.15 4.05 -3.90
CA ILE A 92 -5.14 4.96 -4.42
C ILE A 92 -5.39 5.12 -5.90
N VAL A 93 -5.67 6.35 -6.34
CA VAL A 93 -5.68 6.73 -7.74
C VAL A 93 -4.46 7.60 -7.99
N SER A 94 -3.57 7.21 -8.89
CA SER A 94 -2.33 7.95 -9.14
C SER A 94 -1.96 7.91 -10.61
N GLY A 95 -1.99 9.07 -11.28
CA GLY A 95 -1.87 9.08 -12.74
C GLY A 95 -2.99 8.24 -13.35
N ARG A 96 -2.62 7.27 -14.20
CA ARG A 96 -3.57 6.29 -14.76
C ARG A 96 -3.83 5.08 -13.87
N SER A 97 -3.14 4.95 -12.73
CA SER A 97 -3.23 3.75 -11.90
C SER A 97 -4.38 3.85 -10.90
N CYS A 98 -5.12 2.75 -10.71
CA CYS A 98 -6.09 2.60 -9.62
C CYS A 98 -5.79 1.33 -8.83
N ILE A 99 -5.44 1.50 -7.55
CA ILE A 99 -5.15 0.42 -6.62
C ILE A 99 -6.22 0.39 -5.53
N ARG A 100 -6.93 -0.72 -5.41
CA ARG A 100 -7.96 -0.98 -4.40
C ARG A 100 -7.39 -1.92 -3.35
N MET A 101 -7.34 -1.43 -2.11
CA MET A 101 -6.89 -2.18 -0.95
C MET A 101 -8.12 -2.52 -0.10
N ARG A 102 -8.52 -3.78 -0.19
CA ARG A 102 -9.66 -4.37 0.50
C ARG A 102 -9.41 -5.87 0.54
N ALA A 103 -10.18 -6.63 1.32
CA ALA A 103 -10.06 -8.09 1.32
C ALA A 103 -10.08 -8.68 -0.12
N PRO A 104 -9.16 -9.59 -0.47
CA PRO A 104 -8.16 -10.20 0.40
C PRO A 104 -6.84 -9.42 0.56
N TYR A 105 -6.62 -8.34 -0.21
CA TYR A 105 -5.38 -7.54 -0.25
C TYR A 105 -5.50 -6.21 0.51
N ILE A 106 -5.57 -6.28 1.85
CA ILE A 106 -5.83 -5.09 2.68
C ILE A 106 -4.57 -4.53 3.37
N MET A 107 -3.60 -5.37 3.67
CA MET A 107 -2.38 -4.99 4.40
C MET A 107 -1.18 -5.76 3.90
N GLY A 108 0.00 -5.15 3.96
CA GLY A 108 1.24 -5.83 3.66
C GLY A 108 1.61 -6.85 4.74
N VAL A 109 2.25 -7.93 4.30
CA VAL A 109 2.67 -9.03 5.19
C VAL A 109 4.19 -9.07 5.24
N ARG A 110 4.75 -9.28 6.43
CA ARG A 110 6.19 -9.52 6.60
C ARG A 110 6.50 -10.97 6.28
N GLU A 111 7.49 -11.21 5.44
CA GLU A 111 7.95 -12.56 5.13
C GLU A 111 8.36 -13.28 6.42
N GLY A 112 7.82 -14.48 6.66
CA GLY A 112 8.12 -15.26 7.87
C GLY A 112 7.65 -14.65 9.20
N GLY A 113 6.90 -13.53 9.18
CA GLY A 113 6.44 -12.84 10.39
C GLY A 113 7.52 -12.05 11.14
N GLU A 114 8.72 -11.93 10.58
CA GLU A 114 9.84 -11.24 11.23
C GLU A 114 9.65 -9.72 11.23
N ALA A 115 9.66 -9.08 12.41
CA ALA A 115 9.45 -7.64 12.56
C ALA A 115 10.48 -6.77 11.80
N THR A 116 11.67 -7.31 11.53
CA THR A 116 12.77 -6.61 10.84
C THR A 116 12.65 -6.65 9.32
N LYS A 117 11.79 -7.51 8.76
CA LYS A 117 11.62 -7.65 7.31
C LYS A 117 10.55 -6.69 6.79
N PRO A 118 10.71 -6.12 5.58
CA PRO A 118 9.72 -5.20 5.01
C PRO A 118 8.35 -5.89 4.84
N ARG A 119 7.26 -5.13 5.04
CA ARG A 119 5.92 -5.55 4.62
C ARG A 119 5.81 -5.47 3.11
N LEU A 120 5.28 -6.53 2.52
CA LEU A 120 5.05 -6.63 1.08
C LEU A 120 3.57 -6.87 0.80
N LEU A 121 3.07 -6.25 -0.27
CA LEU A 121 1.73 -6.40 -0.80
C LEU A 121 1.76 -6.33 -2.33
N TRP A 122 1.85 -7.49 -2.98
CA TRP A 122 1.94 -7.62 -4.45
C TRP A 122 0.57 -7.78 -5.13
N PHE A 123 -0.52 -7.74 -4.36
CA PHE A 123 -1.90 -7.87 -4.87
C PHE A 123 -2.13 -9.15 -5.67
N ASN A 124 -1.45 -10.23 -5.29
CA ASN A 124 -1.68 -11.56 -5.83
C ASN A 124 -1.74 -12.58 -4.69
N LYS A 125 -2.30 -13.74 -5.00
CA LYS A 125 -2.58 -14.79 -4.02
C LYS A 125 -1.35 -15.24 -3.24
N GLU A 126 -0.21 -15.35 -3.91
CA GLU A 126 1.05 -15.83 -3.33
C GLU A 126 1.86 -14.69 -2.67
N ASN A 127 1.36 -13.46 -2.73
CA ASN A 127 2.01 -12.23 -2.30
C ASN A 127 3.49 -12.14 -2.70
N THR A 128 3.77 -12.33 -3.98
CA THR A 128 5.12 -12.40 -4.54
C THR A 128 5.28 -11.49 -5.74
N ALA A 129 6.48 -10.92 -5.93
CA ALA A 129 6.81 -10.11 -7.10
C ALA A 129 6.86 -10.92 -8.41
N ARG A 130 6.85 -12.26 -8.33
CA ARG A 130 6.94 -13.15 -9.50
C ARG A 130 5.62 -13.34 -10.24
N GLU A 131 4.51 -13.06 -9.58
CA GLU A 131 3.17 -13.18 -10.15
C GLU A 131 2.62 -11.78 -10.42
N PRO A 132 1.83 -11.59 -11.49
CA PRO A 132 1.23 -10.30 -11.78
C PRO A 132 0.19 -9.93 -10.70
N PRO A 133 -0.06 -8.64 -10.47
CA PRO A 133 -1.12 -8.21 -9.57
C PRO A 133 -2.49 -8.57 -10.17
N ASP A 134 -3.46 -8.80 -9.29
CA ASP A 134 -4.84 -9.05 -9.64
C ASP A 134 -5.48 -7.79 -10.26
N SER A 135 -5.93 -7.92 -11.51
CA SER A 135 -6.55 -6.84 -12.29
C SER A 135 -7.82 -6.26 -11.68
N GLU A 136 -8.49 -6.95 -10.75
CA GLU A 136 -9.64 -6.35 -10.03
C GLU A 136 -9.19 -5.30 -8.99
N PHE A 137 -7.95 -5.43 -8.51
CA PHE A 137 -7.39 -4.65 -7.42
C PHE A 137 -6.31 -3.66 -7.89
N ALA A 138 -5.60 -3.94 -8.98
CA ALA A 138 -4.66 -3.02 -9.59
C ALA A 138 -4.92 -2.94 -11.10
N PHE A 139 -5.38 -1.79 -11.58
CA PHE A 139 -5.76 -1.63 -12.98
C PHE A 139 -5.58 -0.19 -13.46
N ASP A 140 -5.61 -0.05 -14.79
CA ASP A 140 -5.54 1.25 -15.45
C ASP A 140 -6.92 1.91 -15.52
N LEU A 141 -6.93 3.22 -15.28
CA LEU A 141 -8.07 4.10 -15.56
C LEU A 141 -8.04 4.53 -17.02
N GLU A 142 -9.24 4.68 -17.60
CA GLU A 142 -9.40 5.22 -18.97
C GLU A 142 -8.86 6.64 -19.08
N GLN A 143 -8.98 7.44 -18.02
CA GLN A 143 -8.48 8.80 -17.94
C GLN A 143 -7.55 8.97 -16.74
N PRO A 144 -6.36 9.56 -16.93
CA PRO A 144 -5.41 9.77 -15.84
C PRO A 144 -5.84 10.94 -14.94
N LEU A 145 -5.56 10.80 -13.65
CA LEU A 145 -5.56 11.89 -12.67
C LEU A 145 -4.20 12.59 -12.65
N SER A 146 -4.17 13.92 -12.73
CA SER A 146 -2.93 14.69 -12.57
C SER A 146 -2.50 14.77 -11.10
N GLY A 147 -1.85 13.71 -10.61
CA GLY A 147 -1.35 13.59 -9.25
C GLY A 147 -1.77 12.28 -8.60
N THR A 148 -2.03 12.33 -7.29
CA THR A 148 -2.39 11.16 -6.47
C THR A 148 -3.54 11.50 -5.52
N LEU A 149 -4.60 10.70 -5.57
CA LEU A 149 -5.71 10.69 -4.63
C LEU A 149 -5.65 9.41 -3.79
N VAL A 150 -5.63 9.54 -2.47
CA VAL A 150 -5.79 8.44 -1.53
C VAL A 150 -7.11 8.62 -0.81
N SER A 151 -7.99 7.64 -0.91
CA SER A 151 -9.28 7.63 -0.21
C SER A 151 -9.35 6.46 0.75
N ILE A 152 -9.94 6.70 1.92
CA ILE A 152 -10.03 5.75 3.02
C ILE A 152 -11.48 5.70 3.50
N ALA A 153 -12.01 4.49 3.61
CA ALA A 153 -13.29 4.24 4.23
C ALA A 153 -13.15 3.11 5.25
N PHE A 154 -13.57 3.37 6.48
CA PHE A 154 -13.71 2.37 7.54
C PHE A 154 -14.94 2.72 8.37
N THR A 155 -15.51 1.72 9.02
CA THR A 155 -16.62 1.89 9.97
C THR A 155 -16.08 1.72 11.38
N LEU A 156 -16.35 2.67 12.25
CA LEU A 156 -16.03 2.54 13.67
C LEU A 156 -17.14 1.76 14.36
N ASP A 157 -16.79 0.67 15.02
CA ASP A 157 -17.67 -0.01 15.97
C ASP A 157 -17.30 0.42 17.41
N PRO A 158 -18.14 1.23 18.07
CA PRO A 158 -17.87 1.68 19.43
C PRO A 158 -17.70 0.53 20.43
N ALA A 159 -18.40 -0.59 20.24
CA ALA A 159 -18.30 -1.74 21.13
C ALA A 159 -16.96 -2.45 20.97
N PHE A 160 -16.46 -2.57 19.73
CA PHE A 160 -15.13 -3.08 19.44
C PHE A 160 -14.03 -2.18 20.03
N LEU A 161 -14.12 -0.86 19.80
CA LEU A 161 -13.11 0.09 20.28
C LEU A 161 -13.01 0.10 21.81
N ARG A 162 -14.13 0.07 22.52
CA ARG A 162 -14.13 0.00 24.00
C ARG A 162 -13.40 -1.23 24.52
N LYS A 163 -13.61 -2.39 23.89
CA LYS A 163 -12.90 -3.63 24.25
C LYS A 163 -11.38 -3.54 24.01
N GLN A 164 -10.92 -2.75 23.04
CA GLN A 164 -9.49 -2.55 22.81
C GLN A 164 -8.88 -1.66 23.89
N VAL A 165 -9.56 -0.55 24.25
CA VAL A 165 -9.11 0.35 25.33
C VAL A 165 -9.04 -0.37 26.68
N GLU A 166 -10.07 -1.16 27.03
CA GLU A 166 -10.09 -1.94 28.28
C GLU A 166 -8.98 -3.01 28.35
N LYS A 167 -8.54 -3.54 27.19
CA LYS A 167 -7.43 -4.49 27.12
C LYS A 167 -6.08 -3.83 27.33
N GLU A 168 -5.88 -2.61 26.83
CA GLU A 168 -4.65 -1.85 27.04
C GLU A 168 -4.50 -1.45 28.53
N ASP A 169 -5.57 -0.93 29.15
CA ASP A 169 -5.57 -0.53 30.57
C ASP A 169 -5.40 -1.70 31.56
N GLY A 170 -5.78 -2.91 31.16
CA GLY A 170 -5.61 -4.13 31.95
C GLY A 170 -4.20 -4.74 31.90
N SER A 171 -3.35 -4.29 30.98
CA SER A 171 -2.00 -4.84 30.76
C SER A 171 -0.89 -4.13 31.56
N ASP A 172 -1.22 -3.05 32.26
CA ASP A 172 -0.27 -2.17 32.96
C ASP A 172 -0.36 -2.26 34.49
N ARG A 173 -0.81 -3.40 35.03
CA ARG A 173 -0.76 -3.68 36.48
C ARG A 173 0.21 -4.83 36.78
N PRO A 174 1.38 -4.55 37.40
CA PRO A 174 2.26 -5.59 37.92
C PRO A 174 1.62 -6.36 39.08
#